data_AF-A0A0F8Q971-F1
#
_entry.id   AF-A0A0F8Q971-F1
#
_cell.length_a   1.000
_cell.length_b   1.000
_cell.length_c   1.000
_cell.angle_alpha   90.00
_cell.angle_beta   90.00
_cell.angle_gamma   90.00
#
_symmetry.space_group_name_H-M   'P 1'
#
loop_
_entity.id
_entity.type
_entity.pdbx_description
1 polymer ?
#
loop_
_entity_poly.entity_id
_entity_poly.type
_entity_poly.pdbx_seq_one_letter_code
_entity_poly.pdbx_strand_id
1 'polypeptide(L)'
;MDTKSYVIWNNKGGVGKSTISFHIASVYAEMNPDRDVMVIDMCPQANVSMMLMGGGQTGERNLQSLIESKSPKTVVGYITDTSAATVKDLKEYIVNIHEMNDRLPSNLYLLSGDGNLELIAPLLAARANEIPLSTSDKPWEKIHAILKNITEMSINPERPCTYFIDTNPSFSIYTQMAILAGKELLVPINADDSSIFAITGLFNLIWGTETPHPVYGNYTFAAKVDSLGIERPKIALLLGNRFTQQKGAAHAFKALSNEAISKMYEEYTKHPDRFNPINRFLKDQTEFEKAYSSELRDFNSAGVVAANQGIPLSKMVRNVYIVYNETIQVSKEQREKCKETIERLVQRL
;
A
#
# COMPACT_ATOMS: atom_id res chain seq x y z
N MET A 1 14.35 6.62 -16.52
CA MET A 1 15.04 5.68 -15.60
C MET A 1 14.06 4.62 -15.13
N ASP A 2 14.54 3.54 -14.51
CA ASP A 2 13.71 2.43 -14.05
C ASP A 2 12.77 2.85 -12.89
N THR A 3 11.48 2.52 -13.00
CA THR A 3 10.47 2.74 -11.95
C THR A 3 9.78 1.44 -11.55
N LYS A 4 9.68 1.23 -10.24
CA LYS A 4 8.89 0.15 -9.61
C LYS A 4 7.71 0.76 -8.85
N SER A 5 6.54 0.13 -8.86
CA SER A 5 5.41 0.60 -8.07
C SER A 5 4.62 -0.55 -7.46
N TYR A 6 4.49 -0.52 -6.13
CA TYR A 6 3.79 -1.50 -5.32
C TYR A 6 2.57 -0.85 -4.68
N VAL A 7 1.41 -1.45 -4.87
CA VAL A 7 0.19 -1.08 -4.16
C VAL A 7 0.02 -2.03 -2.99
N ILE A 8 -0.22 -1.49 -1.79
CA ILE A 8 -0.49 -2.29 -0.60
C ILE A 8 -2.00 -2.24 -0.38
N TRP A 9 -2.75 -3.28 -0.78
CA TRP A 9 -4.21 -3.28 -0.64
C TRP A 9 -4.80 -4.63 -0.22
N ASN A 10 -5.88 -4.52 0.55
CA ASN A 10 -6.82 -5.57 0.88
C ASN A 10 -8.15 -4.86 1.24
N ASN A 11 -9.27 -5.39 0.74
CA ASN A 11 -10.62 -4.86 0.99
C ASN A 11 -11.06 -4.94 2.47
N LYS A 12 -10.27 -5.60 3.33
CA LYS A 12 -10.47 -5.66 4.76
C LYS A 12 -9.70 -4.58 5.53
N GLY A 13 -10.39 -3.90 6.46
CA GLY A 13 -9.79 -3.00 7.45
C GLY A 13 -8.97 -3.76 8.51
N GLY A 14 -8.00 -3.09 9.14
CA GLY A 14 -7.29 -3.65 10.29
C GLY A 14 -6.29 -4.79 10.00
N VAL A 15 -5.95 -5.05 8.74
CA VAL A 15 -4.90 -6.03 8.36
C VAL A 15 -3.46 -5.50 8.51
N GLY A 16 -3.31 -4.21 8.82
CA GLY A 16 -2.01 -3.56 9.04
C GLY A 16 -1.38 -2.88 7.82
N LYS A 17 -2.16 -2.59 6.76
CA LYS A 17 -1.68 -1.95 5.51
C LYS A 17 -0.69 -0.80 5.75
N SER A 18 -1.13 0.26 6.42
CA SER A 18 -0.29 1.46 6.64
C SER A 18 0.95 1.19 7.49
N THR A 19 0.86 0.31 8.50
CA THR A 19 2.01 -0.12 9.30
C THR A 19 3.02 -0.90 8.47
N ILE A 20 2.54 -1.77 7.58
CA ILE A 20 3.37 -2.54 6.66
C ILE A 20 4.02 -1.59 5.63
N SER A 21 3.25 -0.68 5.04
CA SER A 21 3.73 0.34 4.11
C SER A 21 4.85 1.18 4.73
N PHE A 22 4.69 1.63 5.98
CA PHE A 22 5.70 2.35 6.74
C PHE A 22 7.01 1.57 6.87
N HIS A 23 6.94 0.32 7.33
CA HIS A 23 8.14 -0.50 7.56
C HIS A 23 8.82 -0.91 6.25
N ILE A 24 8.07 -1.33 5.24
CA ILE A 24 8.63 -1.72 3.95
C ILE A 24 9.32 -0.52 3.31
N ALA A 25 8.64 0.63 3.18
CA ALA A 25 9.23 1.79 2.51
C ALA A 25 10.49 2.29 3.22
N SER A 26 10.46 2.34 4.56
CA SER A 26 11.60 2.79 5.37
C SER A 26 12.81 1.86 5.23
N VAL A 27 12.61 0.55 5.38
CA VAL A 27 13.71 -0.43 5.29
C VAL A 27 14.18 -0.59 3.84
N TYR A 28 13.28 -0.48 2.86
CA TYR A 28 13.64 -0.47 1.44
C TYR A 28 14.56 0.72 1.12
N ALA A 29 14.26 1.91 1.63
CA ALA A 29 15.11 3.09 1.46
C ALA A 29 16.48 2.91 2.13
N GLU A 30 16.54 2.30 3.32
CA GLU A 30 17.80 1.97 4.01
C GLU A 30 18.69 1.00 3.23
N MET A 31 18.07 -0.02 2.62
CA MET A 31 18.78 -1.07 1.88
C MET A 31 19.15 -0.66 0.45
N ASN A 32 18.58 0.43 -0.08
CA ASN A 32 18.80 0.91 -1.44
C ASN A 32 19.17 2.41 -1.48
N PRO A 33 20.34 2.81 -0.96
CA PRO A 33 20.72 4.22 -0.83
C PRO A 33 20.86 4.98 -2.16
N ASP A 34 21.03 4.27 -3.28
CA ASP A 34 21.16 4.84 -4.63
C ASP A 34 19.83 4.96 -5.38
N ARG A 35 18.72 4.58 -4.73
CA ARG A 35 17.36 4.62 -5.28
C ARG A 35 16.49 5.55 -4.46
N ASP A 36 15.66 6.34 -5.11
CA ASP A 36 14.64 7.14 -4.43
C ASP A 36 13.43 6.27 -4.11
N VAL A 37 12.86 6.47 -2.93
CA VAL A 37 11.68 5.75 -2.46
C VAL A 37 10.58 6.76 -2.19
N MET A 38 9.40 6.54 -2.73
CA MET A 38 8.26 7.42 -2.60
C MET A 38 7.09 6.66 -1.99
N VAL A 39 6.51 7.22 -0.92
CA VAL A 39 5.23 6.75 -0.40
C VAL A 39 4.12 7.67 -0.91
N ILE A 40 3.06 7.09 -1.45
CA ILE A 40 1.83 7.80 -1.80
C ILE A 40 0.73 7.27 -0.88
N ASP A 41 0.18 8.14 -0.04
CA ASP A 41 -0.85 7.75 0.94
C ASP A 41 -2.24 8.09 0.42
N MET A 42 -2.90 7.10 -0.19
CA MET A 42 -4.28 7.20 -0.69
C MET A 42 -5.30 6.72 0.36
N CYS A 43 -4.94 6.75 1.64
CA CYS A 43 -5.85 6.51 2.74
C CYS A 43 -6.25 7.85 3.38
N PRO A 44 -7.55 8.21 3.43
CA PRO A 44 -8.00 9.44 4.10
C PRO A 44 -7.58 9.56 5.57
N GLN A 45 -7.35 8.43 6.25
CA GLN A 45 -6.88 8.40 7.64
C GLN A 45 -5.39 8.77 7.78
N ALA A 46 -4.66 8.86 6.66
CA ALA A 46 -3.27 9.31 6.57
C ALA A 46 -2.30 8.61 7.55
N ASN A 47 -2.55 7.34 7.88
CA ASN A 47 -1.83 6.64 8.95
C ASN A 47 -0.35 6.46 8.62
N VAL A 48 -0.02 6.08 7.38
CA VAL A 48 1.40 5.91 6.99
C VAL A 48 2.10 7.27 6.97
N SER A 49 1.40 8.34 6.55
CA SER A 49 1.92 9.71 6.59
C SER A 49 2.31 10.12 8.02
N MET A 50 1.42 9.92 8.99
CA MET A 50 1.72 10.19 10.41
C MET A 50 2.91 9.38 10.93
N MET A 51 2.99 8.08 10.60
CA MET A 51 4.11 7.22 11.03
C MET A 51 5.45 7.71 10.46
N LEU A 52 5.49 8.06 9.17
CA LEU A 52 6.69 8.57 8.50
C LEU A 52 7.14 9.90 9.10
N MET A 53 6.21 10.81 9.39
CA MET A 53 6.48 12.13 9.95
C MET A 53 6.78 12.14 11.46
N GLY A 54 7.11 10.99 12.05
CA GLY A 54 7.61 10.90 13.43
C GLY A 54 6.70 10.13 14.39
N GLY A 55 5.50 9.73 13.94
CA GLY A 55 4.55 8.94 14.72
C GLY A 55 3.92 9.71 15.90
N GLY A 56 2.85 9.13 16.46
CA GLY A 56 2.13 9.69 17.60
C GLY A 56 1.70 11.14 17.37
N GLN A 57 1.82 11.97 18.42
CA GLN A 57 1.46 13.38 18.36
C GLN A 57 2.37 14.21 17.44
N THR A 58 3.62 13.78 17.22
CA THR A 58 4.55 14.51 16.36
C THR A 58 4.15 14.35 14.90
N GLY A 59 3.86 13.11 14.49
CA GLY A 59 3.34 12.81 13.15
C GLY A 59 2.02 13.51 12.86
N GLU A 60 1.10 13.53 13.83
CA GLU A 60 -0.19 14.24 13.70
C GLU A 60 0.00 15.74 13.49
N ARG A 61 0.85 16.40 14.28
CA ARG A 61 1.13 17.83 14.13
C ARG A 61 1.77 18.15 12.78
N ASN A 62 2.72 17.35 12.35
CA ASN A 62 3.39 17.52 11.06
C ASN A 62 2.40 17.35 9.90
N LEU A 63 1.56 16.32 9.94
CA LEU A 63 0.50 16.11 8.96
C LEU A 63 -0.45 17.31 8.89
N GLN A 64 -0.93 17.79 10.04
CA GLN A 64 -1.83 18.94 10.10
C GLN A 64 -1.21 20.19 9.46
N SER A 65 0.10 20.42 9.67
CA SER A 65 0.81 21.54 9.07
C SER A 65 0.87 21.48 7.53
N LEU A 66 0.88 20.28 6.94
CA LEU A 66 0.83 20.11 5.49
C LEU A 66 -0.57 20.40 4.94
N ILE A 67 -1.61 19.92 5.63
CA ILE A 67 -3.02 20.10 5.25
C ILE A 67 -3.44 21.58 5.35
N GLU A 68 -3.04 22.28 6.41
CA GLU A 68 -3.42 23.68 6.66
C GLU A 68 -2.60 24.71 5.85
N SER A 69 -1.57 24.26 5.14
CA SER A 69 -0.75 25.15 4.33
C SER A 69 -1.57 25.78 3.19
N LYS A 70 -1.20 27.01 2.78
CA LYS A 70 -1.89 27.74 1.69
C LYS A 70 -1.96 26.95 0.38
N SER A 71 -0.96 26.09 0.16
CA SER A 71 -0.88 25.15 -0.95
C SER A 71 -0.65 23.76 -0.35
N PRO A 72 -1.74 23.02 -0.02
CA PRO A 72 -1.64 21.75 0.69
C PRO A 72 -0.69 20.77 -0.02
N LYS A 73 0.36 20.36 0.68
CA LYS A 73 1.34 19.38 0.18
C LYS A 73 0.86 17.95 0.41
N THR A 74 -0.29 17.64 -0.17
CA THR A 74 -1.01 16.38 0.05
C THR A 74 -1.54 15.81 -1.25
N VAL A 75 -1.99 14.55 -1.22
CA VAL A 75 -2.69 13.91 -2.34
C VAL A 75 -3.91 14.72 -2.79
N VAL A 76 -4.63 15.36 -1.86
CA VAL A 76 -5.79 16.19 -2.18
C VAL A 76 -5.36 17.47 -2.89
N GLY A 77 -4.32 18.15 -2.40
CA GLY A 77 -3.77 19.33 -3.07
C GLY A 77 -3.34 19.00 -4.50
N TYR A 78 -2.56 17.94 -4.66
CA TYR A 78 -2.08 17.49 -5.98
C TYR A 78 -3.23 17.09 -6.93
N ILE A 79 -4.20 16.31 -6.46
CA ILE A 79 -5.33 15.87 -7.29
C ILE A 79 -6.20 17.07 -7.70
N THR A 80 -6.43 18.01 -6.78
CA THR A 80 -7.26 19.21 -7.03
C THR A 80 -6.60 20.09 -8.09
N ASP A 81 -5.31 20.39 -7.92
CA ASP A 81 -4.57 21.22 -8.87
C ASP A 81 -4.35 20.51 -10.22
N THR A 82 -4.15 19.18 -10.22
CA THR A 82 -4.07 18.42 -11.47
C THR A 82 -5.39 18.49 -12.23
N SER A 83 -6.51 18.35 -11.52
CA SER A 83 -7.86 18.42 -12.10
C SER A 83 -8.20 19.82 -12.61
N ALA A 84 -7.57 20.87 -12.06
CA ALA A 84 -7.67 22.25 -12.51
C ALA A 84 -6.62 22.63 -13.57
N ALA A 85 -5.73 21.71 -13.94
CA ALA A 85 -4.58 21.95 -14.82
C ALA A 85 -3.64 23.07 -14.33
N THR A 86 -3.46 23.19 -13.02
CA THR A 86 -2.63 24.23 -12.36
C THR A 86 -1.30 23.71 -11.82
N VAL A 87 -1.07 22.39 -11.80
CA VAL A 87 0.20 21.79 -11.36
C VAL A 87 1.34 22.20 -12.29
N LYS A 88 2.41 22.75 -11.71
CA LYS A 88 3.64 23.09 -12.42
C LYS A 88 4.74 22.05 -12.22
N ASP A 89 4.91 21.60 -10.99
CA ASP A 89 5.92 20.62 -10.60
C ASP A 89 5.39 19.73 -9.46
N LEU A 90 5.55 18.41 -9.59
CA LEU A 90 5.23 17.45 -8.54
C LEU A 90 5.98 17.78 -7.23
N LYS A 91 7.18 18.36 -7.32
CA LYS A 91 8.01 18.72 -6.17
C LYS A 91 7.34 19.71 -5.20
N GLU A 92 6.32 20.44 -5.65
CA GLU A 92 5.55 21.35 -4.80
C GLU A 92 4.72 20.60 -3.75
N TYR A 93 4.37 19.32 -4.00
CA TYR A 93 3.48 18.51 -3.17
C TYR A 93 4.19 17.38 -2.41
N ILE A 94 5.43 17.04 -2.79
CA ILE A 94 6.19 15.98 -2.12
C ILE A 94 7.00 16.54 -0.96
N VAL A 95 7.22 15.71 0.06
CA VAL A 95 8.02 16.03 1.23
C VAL A 95 9.17 15.04 1.35
N ASN A 96 10.39 15.54 1.59
CA ASN A 96 11.48 14.67 2.01
C ASN A 96 11.30 14.33 3.48
N ILE A 97 11.08 13.05 3.80
CA ILE A 97 10.71 12.62 5.15
C ILE A 97 11.83 12.88 6.17
N HIS A 98 13.09 12.86 5.74
CA HIS A 98 14.23 13.11 6.62
C HIS A 98 14.20 14.53 7.22
N GLU A 99 13.57 15.50 6.54
CA GLU A 99 13.41 16.87 7.05
C GLU A 99 12.44 16.95 8.24
N MET A 100 11.53 15.97 8.38
CA MET A 100 10.54 15.90 9.46
C MET A 100 10.84 14.79 10.49
N ASN A 101 11.61 13.78 10.08
CA ASN A 101 11.98 12.64 10.90
C ASN A 101 13.39 12.15 10.52
N ASP A 102 14.40 12.71 11.17
CA ASP A 102 15.83 12.42 10.96
C ASP A 102 16.23 10.95 11.21
N ARG A 103 15.35 10.18 11.83
CA ARG A 103 15.50 8.74 12.05
C ARG A 103 15.23 7.92 10.79
N LEU A 104 14.69 8.50 9.73
CA LEU A 104 14.44 7.85 8.44
C LEU A 104 15.46 8.26 7.38
N PRO A 105 15.67 7.46 6.31
CA PRO A 105 16.64 7.78 5.26
C PRO A 105 16.30 9.05 4.46
N SER A 106 17.34 9.74 3.96
CA SER A 106 17.21 10.95 3.13
C SER A 106 16.67 10.71 1.72
N ASN A 107 16.67 9.47 1.23
CA ASN A 107 16.12 9.06 -0.06
C ASN A 107 14.64 8.65 0.01
N LEU A 108 13.96 8.93 1.13
CA LEU A 108 12.54 8.62 1.34
C LEU A 108 11.68 9.88 1.24
N TYR A 109 10.72 9.86 0.33
CA TYR A 109 9.80 10.94 0.02
C TYR A 109 8.35 10.50 0.28
N LEU A 110 7.47 11.49 0.48
CA LEU A 110 6.05 11.27 0.75
C LEU A 110 5.18 12.25 -0.04
N LEU A 111 4.13 11.74 -0.69
CA LEU A 111 2.94 12.50 -1.05
C LEU A 111 1.88 12.17 -0.01
N SER A 112 1.68 13.11 0.92
CA SER A 112 0.96 12.86 2.18
C SER A 112 -0.52 12.62 1.96
N GLY A 113 -1.10 11.77 2.80
CA GLY A 113 -2.53 11.54 2.89
C GLY A 113 -3.25 12.78 3.42
N ASP A 114 -4.57 12.82 3.22
CA ASP A 114 -5.43 13.95 3.60
C ASP A 114 -6.88 13.47 3.79
N GLY A 115 -7.49 13.81 4.93
CA GLY A 115 -8.87 13.43 5.24
C GLY A 115 -9.91 14.02 4.27
N ASN A 116 -9.59 15.14 3.63
CA ASN A 116 -10.45 15.76 2.62
C ASN A 116 -10.61 14.88 1.37
N LEU A 117 -9.83 13.80 1.22
CA LEU A 117 -9.98 12.82 0.15
C LEU A 117 -11.38 12.19 0.15
N GLU A 118 -12.00 11.99 1.32
CA GLU A 118 -13.40 11.54 1.42
C GLU A 118 -14.39 12.58 0.91
N LEU A 119 -14.13 13.86 1.15
CA LEU A 119 -14.98 14.97 0.74
C LEU A 119 -14.95 15.19 -0.78
N ILE A 120 -13.77 15.03 -1.41
CA ILE A 120 -13.63 15.21 -2.86
C ILE A 120 -13.97 13.96 -3.67
N ALA A 121 -14.07 12.77 -3.04
CA ALA A 121 -14.35 11.52 -3.75
C ALA A 121 -15.63 11.56 -4.62
N PRO A 122 -16.78 12.13 -4.17
CA PRO A 122 -17.95 12.28 -5.03
C PRO A 122 -17.70 13.18 -6.25
N LEU A 123 -16.89 14.24 -6.09
CA LEU A 123 -16.53 15.15 -7.19
C LEU A 123 -15.64 14.42 -8.23
N LEU A 124 -14.67 13.64 -7.78
CA LEU A 124 -13.84 12.81 -8.66
C LEU A 124 -14.68 11.78 -9.40
N ALA A 125 -15.64 11.15 -8.72
CA ALA A 125 -16.54 10.17 -9.33
C ALA A 125 -17.47 10.82 -10.35
N ALA A 126 -18.00 12.02 -10.08
CA ALA A 126 -18.78 12.78 -11.04
C ALA A 126 -17.94 13.10 -12.28
N ARG A 127 -16.72 13.61 -12.10
CA ARG A 127 -15.77 13.93 -13.17
C ARG A 127 -15.41 12.72 -14.03
N ALA A 128 -15.11 11.57 -13.41
CA ALA A 128 -14.78 10.34 -14.13
C ALA A 128 -15.95 9.81 -14.98
N ASN A 129 -17.19 10.15 -14.62
CA ASN A 129 -18.41 9.72 -15.31
C ASN A 129 -19.02 10.82 -16.19
N GLU A 130 -18.32 11.93 -16.42
CA GLU A 130 -18.77 12.97 -17.34
C GLU A 130 -18.94 12.40 -18.76
N ILE A 131 -19.94 12.93 -19.48
CA ILE A 131 -20.19 12.56 -20.87
C ILE A 131 -19.04 13.15 -21.72
N PRO A 132 -18.25 12.30 -22.42
CA PRO A 132 -17.19 12.80 -23.28
C PRO A 132 -17.71 13.76 -24.36
N LEU A 133 -17.06 14.92 -24.51
CA LEU A 133 -17.42 15.89 -25.55
C LEU A 133 -16.87 15.52 -26.93
N SER A 134 -15.90 14.62 -26.99
CA SER A 134 -15.30 14.10 -28.22
C SER A 134 -14.71 12.71 -28.00
N THR A 135 -14.34 12.01 -29.06
CA THR A 135 -13.64 10.72 -28.98
C THR A 135 -12.26 10.81 -28.31
N SER A 136 -11.64 11.99 -28.32
CA SER A 136 -10.37 12.26 -27.64
C SER A 136 -10.54 12.58 -26.16
N ASP A 137 -11.76 12.91 -25.73
CA ASP A 137 -12.04 13.22 -24.34
C ASP A 137 -12.33 11.94 -23.57
N LYS A 138 -11.54 11.69 -22.53
CA LYS A 138 -11.58 10.44 -21.78
C LYS A 138 -11.58 10.69 -20.27
N PRO A 139 -12.70 11.20 -19.70
CA PRO A 139 -12.72 11.66 -18.31
C PRO A 139 -12.35 10.55 -17.32
N TRP A 140 -12.86 9.33 -17.53
CA TRP A 140 -12.54 8.19 -16.69
C TRP A 140 -11.04 7.86 -16.68
N GLU A 141 -10.41 7.76 -17.86
CA GLU A 141 -8.97 7.50 -18.00
C GLU A 141 -8.15 8.63 -17.36
N LYS A 142 -8.52 9.90 -17.61
CA LYS A 142 -7.83 11.07 -17.06
C LYS A 142 -7.80 11.06 -15.54
N ILE A 143 -8.95 10.83 -14.88
CA ILE A 143 -9.03 10.77 -13.42
C ILE A 143 -8.22 9.59 -12.86
N HIS A 144 -8.37 8.40 -13.46
CA HIS A 144 -7.67 7.21 -12.98
C HIS A 144 -6.16 7.21 -13.26
N ALA A 145 -5.69 7.99 -14.24
CA ALA A 145 -4.29 8.12 -14.59
C ALA A 145 -3.51 9.13 -13.73
N ILE A 146 -4.17 9.98 -12.92
CA ILE A 146 -3.49 11.04 -12.14
C ILE A 146 -2.30 10.51 -11.34
N LEU A 147 -2.49 9.41 -10.60
CA LEU A 147 -1.42 8.79 -9.81
C LEU A 147 -0.48 7.93 -10.66
N LYS A 148 -1.00 7.29 -11.72
CA LYS A 148 -0.19 6.51 -12.65
C LYS A 148 0.87 7.37 -13.32
N ASN A 149 0.52 8.60 -13.69
CA ASN A 149 1.48 9.57 -14.24
C ASN A 149 2.61 9.88 -13.26
N ILE A 150 2.35 9.86 -11.94
CA ILE A 150 3.41 10.02 -10.92
C ILE A 150 4.34 8.81 -10.91
N THR A 151 3.80 7.59 -10.95
CA THR A 151 4.59 6.35 -10.81
C THR A 151 5.35 5.97 -12.08
N GLU A 152 5.03 6.59 -13.21
CA GLU A 152 5.77 6.50 -14.46
C GLU A 152 6.97 7.47 -14.53
N MET A 153 7.06 8.42 -13.61
CA MET A 153 8.14 9.39 -13.52
C MET A 153 9.19 8.98 -12.48
N SER A 154 10.38 9.59 -12.52
CA SER A 154 11.38 9.52 -11.45
C SER A 154 11.43 10.85 -10.72
N ILE A 155 11.47 10.85 -9.39
CA ILE A 155 11.58 12.07 -8.57
C ILE A 155 12.87 12.83 -8.91
N ASN A 156 13.97 12.10 -9.00
CA ASN A 156 15.24 12.57 -9.53
C ASN A 156 15.50 11.89 -10.89
N PRO A 157 15.66 12.62 -12.00
CA PRO A 157 15.99 12.06 -13.32
C PRO A 157 17.27 11.21 -13.35
N GLU A 158 18.16 11.40 -12.37
CA GLU A 158 19.46 10.72 -12.26
C GLU A 158 19.42 9.46 -11.39
N ARG A 159 18.29 9.15 -10.75
CA ARG A 159 18.16 7.98 -9.86
C ARG A 159 16.93 7.15 -10.22
N PRO A 160 17.00 5.81 -10.08
CA PRO A 160 15.81 4.99 -10.18
C PRO A 160 14.85 5.31 -9.01
N CYS A 161 13.56 5.02 -9.18
CA CYS A 161 12.54 5.34 -8.18
C CYS A 161 11.63 4.13 -7.89
N THR A 162 11.36 3.87 -6.61
CA THR A 162 10.36 2.87 -6.17
C THR A 162 9.23 3.56 -5.44
N TYR A 163 7.99 3.27 -5.85
CA TYR A 163 6.77 3.79 -5.26
C TYR A 163 6.08 2.73 -4.40
N PHE A 164 5.67 3.10 -3.19
CA PHE A 164 4.79 2.32 -2.32
C PHE A 164 3.49 3.10 -2.11
N ILE A 165 2.37 2.53 -2.53
CA ILE A 165 1.06 3.19 -2.49
C ILE A 165 0.24 2.56 -1.37
N ASP A 166 0.04 3.31 -0.29
CA ASP A 166 -0.83 2.91 0.81
C ASP A 166 -2.29 3.23 0.47
N THR A 167 -3.22 2.39 0.91
CA THR A 167 -4.60 2.45 0.44
C THR A 167 -5.63 2.26 1.54
N ASN A 168 -6.81 2.84 1.33
CA ASN A 168 -7.99 2.57 2.16
C ASN A 168 -8.56 1.16 1.86
N PRO A 169 -9.14 0.45 2.84
CA PRO A 169 -9.85 -0.81 2.57
C PRO A 169 -11.03 -0.68 1.60
N SER A 170 -11.81 0.39 1.68
CA SER A 170 -12.95 0.63 0.80
C SER A 170 -12.48 0.85 -0.64
N PHE A 171 -13.17 0.22 -1.60
CA PHE A 171 -12.84 0.31 -3.03
C PHE A 171 -13.41 1.57 -3.70
N SER A 172 -13.27 2.71 -3.02
CA SER A 172 -13.65 4.04 -3.50
C SER A 172 -12.82 4.46 -4.72
N ILE A 173 -13.22 5.53 -5.40
CA ILE A 173 -12.51 6.01 -6.61
C ILE A 173 -11.02 6.28 -6.37
N TYR A 174 -10.65 6.83 -5.22
CA TYR A 174 -9.24 7.08 -4.89
C TYR A 174 -8.45 5.77 -4.66
N THR A 175 -9.09 4.71 -4.18
CA THR A 175 -8.49 3.37 -4.11
C THR A 175 -8.35 2.77 -5.50
N GLN A 176 -9.32 2.98 -6.40
CA GLN A 176 -9.24 2.54 -7.80
C GLN A 176 -8.09 3.25 -8.54
N MET A 177 -7.92 4.56 -8.34
CA MET A 177 -6.78 5.33 -8.82
C MET A 177 -5.46 4.74 -8.28
N ALA A 178 -5.40 4.42 -6.98
CA ALA A 178 -4.23 3.82 -6.35
C ALA A 178 -3.88 2.45 -6.96
N ILE A 179 -4.87 1.57 -7.14
CA ILE A 179 -4.70 0.26 -7.79
C ILE A 179 -4.06 0.41 -9.18
N LEU A 180 -4.58 1.33 -10.02
CA LEU A 180 -4.08 1.52 -11.39
C LEU A 180 -2.72 2.24 -11.48
N ALA A 181 -2.26 2.87 -10.41
CA ALA A 181 -0.92 3.45 -10.35
C ALA A 181 0.18 2.41 -10.05
N GLY A 182 -0.19 1.22 -9.56
CA GLY A 182 0.72 0.12 -9.28
C GLY A 182 0.97 -0.79 -10.47
N LYS A 183 2.20 -1.29 -10.59
CA LYS A 183 2.53 -2.46 -11.42
C LYS A 183 2.36 -3.77 -10.65
N GLU A 184 2.60 -3.72 -9.35
CA GLU A 184 2.60 -4.88 -8.47
C GLU A 184 1.71 -4.65 -7.24
N LEU A 185 1.09 -5.72 -6.74
CA LEU A 185 0.17 -5.72 -5.62
C LEU A 185 0.76 -6.54 -4.48
N LEU A 186 0.92 -5.91 -3.32
CA LEU A 186 1.21 -6.54 -2.04
C LEU A 186 -0.10 -6.67 -1.28
N VAL A 187 -0.45 -7.89 -0.87
CA VAL A 187 -1.75 -8.18 -0.24
C VAL A 187 -1.54 -8.58 1.22
N PRO A 188 -1.76 -7.66 2.18
CA PRO A 188 -1.75 -8.02 3.60
C PRO A 188 -2.93 -8.91 3.97
N ILE A 189 -2.69 -10.02 4.64
CA ILE A 189 -3.72 -10.99 5.03
C ILE A 189 -3.53 -11.35 6.51
N ASN A 190 -4.60 -11.29 7.31
CA ASN A 190 -4.61 -11.82 8.66
C ASN A 190 -5.15 -13.26 8.67
N ALA A 191 -4.74 -14.07 9.65
CA ALA A 191 -5.31 -15.40 9.87
C ALA A 191 -6.65 -15.34 10.63
N ASP A 192 -7.74 -15.06 9.92
CA ASP A 192 -9.12 -15.08 10.44
C ASP A 192 -10.16 -15.22 9.30
N ASP A 193 -11.36 -15.69 9.63
CA ASP A 193 -12.42 -16.00 8.65
C ASP A 193 -12.78 -14.82 7.74
N SER A 194 -12.87 -13.61 8.31
CA SER A 194 -13.21 -12.44 7.51
C SER A 194 -12.11 -12.07 6.50
N SER A 195 -10.84 -12.40 6.78
CA SER A 195 -9.74 -12.26 5.82
C SER A 195 -9.82 -13.29 4.69
N ILE A 196 -10.34 -14.49 4.98
CA ILE A 196 -10.56 -15.54 3.98
C ILE A 196 -11.70 -15.16 3.02
N PHE A 197 -12.76 -14.51 3.52
CA PHE A 197 -13.82 -13.95 2.66
C PHE A 197 -13.36 -12.73 1.86
N ALA A 198 -12.49 -11.91 2.46
CA ALA A 198 -11.90 -10.73 1.83
C ALA A 198 -11.12 -11.06 0.54
N ILE A 199 -10.46 -12.22 0.46
CA ILE A 199 -9.75 -12.68 -0.75
C ILE A 199 -10.66 -12.68 -1.99
N THR A 200 -11.83 -13.31 -1.91
CA THR A 200 -12.79 -13.35 -3.03
C THR A 200 -13.24 -11.94 -3.42
N GLY A 201 -13.49 -11.08 -2.43
CA GLY A 201 -13.85 -9.69 -2.69
C GLY A 201 -12.72 -8.90 -3.37
N LEU A 202 -11.47 -9.12 -2.99
CA LEU A 202 -10.30 -8.52 -3.64
C LEU A 202 -10.26 -8.88 -5.12
N PHE A 203 -10.43 -10.17 -5.46
CA PHE A 203 -10.42 -10.62 -6.84
C PHE A 203 -11.58 -10.04 -7.65
N ASN A 204 -12.79 -10.08 -7.09
CA ASN A 204 -13.98 -9.55 -7.74
C ASN A 204 -13.89 -8.04 -8.00
N LEU A 205 -13.27 -7.28 -7.10
CA LEU A 205 -13.16 -5.83 -7.23
C LEU A 205 -12.12 -5.42 -8.28
N ILE A 206 -10.95 -6.07 -8.32
CA ILE A 206 -9.86 -5.73 -9.26
C ILE A 206 -10.07 -6.38 -10.63
N TRP A 207 -10.40 -7.67 -10.66
CA TRP A 207 -10.46 -8.48 -11.89
C TRP A 207 -11.88 -8.85 -12.34
N GLY A 208 -12.90 -8.54 -11.54
CA GLY A 208 -14.29 -8.84 -11.89
C GLY A 208 -14.74 -10.22 -11.43
N THR A 209 -16.06 -10.43 -11.46
CA THR A 209 -16.68 -11.72 -11.13
C THR A 209 -16.65 -12.67 -12.33
N GLU A 210 -16.59 -13.99 -12.10
CA GLU A 210 -16.65 -14.99 -13.18
C GLU A 210 -17.93 -14.83 -14.04
N THR A 211 -19.06 -14.54 -13.39
CA THR A 211 -20.32 -14.21 -14.06
C THR A 211 -20.61 -12.72 -13.87
N PRO A 212 -20.62 -11.91 -14.95
CA PRO A 212 -21.03 -10.51 -14.85
C PRO A 212 -22.49 -10.39 -14.42
N HIS A 213 -22.78 -9.45 -13.52
CA HIS A 213 -24.16 -9.18 -13.14
C HIS A 213 -24.94 -8.54 -14.31
N PRO A 214 -26.18 -8.96 -14.61
CA PRO A 214 -26.92 -8.51 -15.78
C PRO A 214 -27.21 -7.00 -15.80
N VAL A 215 -27.33 -6.38 -14.62
CA VAL A 215 -27.65 -4.95 -14.50
C VAL A 215 -26.41 -4.06 -14.46
N TYR A 216 -25.44 -4.35 -13.59
CA TYR A 216 -24.31 -3.46 -13.32
C TYR A 216 -22.96 -3.96 -13.83
N GLY A 217 -22.90 -5.14 -14.45
CA GLY A 217 -21.65 -5.77 -14.90
C GLY A 217 -20.78 -4.85 -15.75
N ASN A 218 -21.39 -4.11 -16.69
CA ASN A 218 -20.70 -3.20 -17.61
C ASN A 218 -20.22 -1.88 -16.96
N TYR A 219 -20.61 -1.61 -15.72
CA TYR A 219 -20.28 -0.37 -15.00
C TYR A 219 -19.24 -0.59 -13.90
N THR A 220 -18.87 -1.85 -13.63
CA THR A 220 -17.84 -2.18 -12.64
C THR A 220 -16.47 -1.64 -13.06
N PHE A 221 -15.60 -1.41 -12.07
CA PHE A 221 -14.20 -1.04 -12.32
C PHE A 221 -13.51 -2.03 -13.27
N ALA A 222 -13.64 -3.33 -13.01
CA ALA A 222 -13.03 -4.38 -13.83
C ALA A 222 -13.51 -4.32 -15.29
N ALA A 223 -14.83 -4.21 -15.52
CA ALA A 223 -15.37 -4.10 -16.88
C ALA A 223 -14.90 -2.84 -17.61
N LYS A 224 -14.79 -1.71 -16.90
CA LYS A 224 -14.23 -0.47 -17.46
C LYS A 224 -12.78 -0.65 -17.86
N VAL A 225 -11.96 -1.18 -16.97
CA VAL A 225 -10.54 -1.47 -17.20
C VAL A 225 -10.37 -2.40 -18.41
N ASP A 226 -11.16 -3.47 -18.49
CA ASP A 226 -11.12 -4.43 -19.61
C ASP A 226 -11.53 -3.78 -20.94
N SER A 227 -12.61 -2.99 -20.94
CA SER A 227 -13.08 -2.28 -22.15
C SER A 227 -12.08 -1.25 -22.69
N LEU A 228 -11.23 -0.71 -21.80
CA LEU A 228 -10.22 0.29 -22.12
C LEU A 228 -8.84 -0.33 -22.36
N GLY A 229 -8.69 -1.65 -22.16
CA GLY A 229 -7.42 -2.35 -22.30
C GLY A 229 -6.35 -1.87 -21.30
N ILE A 230 -6.75 -1.45 -20.11
CA ILE A 230 -5.85 -0.95 -19.07
C ILE A 230 -5.27 -2.11 -18.28
N GLU A 231 -3.95 -2.10 -18.09
CA GLU A 231 -3.28 -3.11 -17.25
C GLU A 231 -3.58 -2.91 -15.77
N ARG A 232 -3.71 -4.03 -15.05
CA ARG A 232 -3.92 -4.10 -13.59
C ARG A 232 -2.64 -4.56 -12.92
N PRO A 233 -2.41 -4.19 -11.64
CA PRO A 233 -1.25 -4.68 -10.92
C PRO A 233 -1.32 -6.20 -10.73
N LYS A 234 -0.18 -6.87 -10.80
CA LYS A 234 -0.08 -8.31 -10.53
C LYS A 234 0.30 -8.57 -9.08
N ILE A 235 -0.24 -9.64 -8.49
CA ILE A 235 0.08 -10.02 -7.12
C ILE A 235 1.55 -10.43 -7.06
N ALA A 236 2.33 -9.64 -6.31
CA ALA A 236 3.74 -9.89 -6.06
C ALA A 236 3.91 -10.75 -4.82
N LEU A 237 3.30 -10.35 -3.70
CA LEU A 237 3.42 -11.05 -2.43
C LEU A 237 2.14 -10.97 -1.57
N LEU A 238 1.89 -12.03 -0.83
CA LEU A 238 0.94 -12.14 0.28
C LEU A 238 1.69 -11.87 1.57
N LEU A 239 1.25 -10.86 2.32
CA LEU A 239 1.91 -10.41 3.53
C LEU A 239 1.10 -10.88 4.74
N GLY A 240 1.53 -12.02 5.26
CA GLY A 240 0.82 -12.75 6.29
C GLY A 240 1.07 -12.20 7.69
N ASN A 241 0.07 -11.55 8.26
CA ASN A 241 0.14 -10.96 9.59
C ASN A 241 -0.56 -11.89 10.61
N ARG A 242 0.06 -12.15 11.78
CA ARG A 242 -0.45 -13.01 12.89
C ARG A 242 -0.39 -14.54 12.74
N PHE A 243 0.48 -15.13 11.92
CA PHE A 243 0.48 -16.59 11.74
C PHE A 243 0.90 -17.44 12.94
N THR A 244 1.60 -16.91 13.95
CA THR A 244 2.23 -17.75 15.00
C THR A 244 2.11 -17.25 16.44
N GLN A 245 1.21 -16.33 16.77
CA GLN A 245 1.15 -15.79 18.13
C GLN A 245 0.38 -16.71 19.11
N GLN A 246 1.13 -17.28 20.07
CA GLN A 246 0.77 -18.11 21.24
C GLN A 246 0.62 -19.63 21.06
N LYS A 247 1.30 -20.41 21.93
CA LYS A 247 1.44 -21.88 21.89
C LYS A 247 0.11 -22.68 21.87
N GLY A 248 -1.02 -22.12 22.32
CA GLY A 248 -2.34 -22.76 22.25
C GLY A 248 -3.17 -22.34 21.03
N ALA A 249 -3.11 -21.06 20.63
CA ALA A 249 -3.82 -20.53 19.47
C ALA A 249 -3.07 -20.73 18.14
N ALA A 250 -1.77 -21.08 18.18
CA ALA A 250 -0.91 -21.24 17.01
C ALA A 250 -1.44 -22.31 16.03
N HIS A 251 -2.07 -23.38 16.52
CA HIS A 251 -2.68 -24.37 15.64
C HIS A 251 -3.91 -23.82 14.90
N ALA A 252 -4.75 -23.04 15.56
CA ALA A 252 -5.92 -22.40 14.95
C ALA A 252 -5.50 -21.31 13.94
N PHE A 253 -4.55 -20.45 14.30
CA PHE A 253 -4.01 -19.45 13.38
C PHE A 253 -3.31 -20.09 12.17
N LYS A 254 -2.59 -21.21 12.37
CA LYS A 254 -2.00 -21.97 11.28
C LYS A 254 -3.07 -22.58 10.36
N ALA A 255 -4.16 -23.11 10.90
CA ALA A 255 -5.26 -23.64 10.09
C ALA A 255 -5.91 -22.53 9.24
N LEU A 256 -6.19 -21.37 9.84
CA LEU A 256 -6.75 -20.21 9.14
C LEU A 256 -5.78 -19.64 8.09
N SER A 257 -4.48 -19.62 8.40
CA SER A 257 -3.42 -19.28 7.44
C SER A 257 -3.43 -20.22 6.24
N ASN A 258 -3.43 -21.53 6.49
CA ASN A 258 -3.43 -22.54 5.44
C ASN A 258 -4.67 -22.42 4.54
N GLU A 259 -5.84 -22.11 5.12
CA GLU A 259 -7.07 -21.89 4.36
C GLU A 259 -6.97 -20.63 3.47
N ALA A 260 -6.43 -19.52 4.00
CA ALA A 260 -6.19 -18.32 3.20
C ALA A 260 -5.22 -18.58 2.04
N ILE A 261 -4.12 -19.31 2.29
CA ILE A 261 -3.17 -19.71 1.24
C ILE A 261 -3.83 -20.65 0.24
N SER A 262 -4.68 -21.58 0.67
CA SER A 262 -5.43 -22.49 -0.22
C SER A 262 -6.28 -21.70 -1.20
N LYS A 263 -7.07 -20.73 -0.72
CA LYS A 263 -7.87 -19.87 -1.60
C LYS A 263 -7.05 -19.05 -2.58
N MET A 264 -5.92 -18.50 -2.14
CA MET A 264 -5.01 -17.78 -3.04
C MET A 264 -4.40 -18.70 -4.09
N TYR A 265 -4.08 -19.94 -3.73
CA TYR A 265 -3.57 -20.94 -4.66
C TYR A 265 -4.65 -21.38 -5.67
N GLU A 266 -5.90 -21.55 -5.25
CA GLU A 266 -7.04 -21.80 -6.14
C GLU A 266 -7.18 -20.69 -7.19
N GLU A 267 -7.13 -19.41 -6.77
CA GLU A 267 -7.14 -18.27 -7.70
C GLU A 267 -5.94 -18.28 -8.65
N TYR A 268 -4.75 -18.62 -8.17
CA TYR A 268 -3.55 -18.75 -9.00
C TYR A 268 -3.68 -19.87 -10.04
N THR A 269 -4.23 -21.03 -9.67
CA THR A 269 -4.40 -22.14 -10.62
C THR A 269 -5.41 -21.83 -11.72
N LYS A 270 -6.45 -21.05 -11.42
CA LYS A 270 -7.42 -20.57 -12.41
C LYS A 270 -6.88 -19.43 -13.28
N HIS A 271 -6.18 -18.48 -12.66
CA HIS A 271 -5.77 -17.21 -13.26
C HIS A 271 -4.32 -16.84 -12.90
N PRO A 272 -3.32 -17.60 -13.41
CA PRO A 272 -1.92 -17.37 -13.07
C PRO A 272 -1.39 -16.02 -13.58
N ASP A 273 -2.03 -15.43 -14.60
CA ASP A 273 -1.72 -14.13 -15.17
C ASP A 273 -1.93 -12.95 -14.20
N ARG A 274 -2.75 -13.14 -13.14
CA ARG A 274 -2.99 -12.16 -12.07
C ARG A 274 -1.83 -12.07 -11.07
N PHE A 275 -0.86 -12.97 -11.15
CA PHE A 275 0.30 -13.05 -10.27
C PHE A 275 1.58 -12.73 -11.05
N ASN A 276 2.59 -12.22 -10.36
CA ASN A 276 3.89 -11.98 -10.99
C ASN A 276 4.46 -13.28 -11.55
N PRO A 277 4.94 -13.32 -12.81
CA PRO A 277 5.42 -14.55 -13.41
C PRO A 277 6.62 -15.12 -12.64
N ILE A 278 6.62 -16.43 -12.44
CA ILE A 278 7.76 -17.17 -11.90
C ILE A 278 8.34 -18.03 -13.02
N ASN A 279 9.67 -18.11 -13.10
CA ASN A 279 10.39 -18.90 -14.11
C ASN A 279 10.28 -20.42 -13.93
N ARG A 280 9.18 -20.92 -13.35
CA ARG A 280 8.85 -22.34 -13.21
C ARG A 280 7.36 -22.53 -12.93
N PHE A 281 6.85 -23.70 -13.28
CA PHE A 281 5.53 -24.14 -12.85
C PHE A 281 5.56 -24.49 -11.36
N LEU A 282 4.54 -24.05 -10.61
CA LEU A 282 4.35 -24.37 -9.21
C LEU A 282 3.41 -25.58 -9.10
N LYS A 283 3.89 -26.66 -8.50
CA LYS A 283 3.21 -27.97 -8.50
C LYS A 283 2.11 -28.09 -7.44
N ASP A 284 2.28 -27.38 -6.34
CA ASP A 284 1.42 -27.50 -5.17
C ASP A 284 1.36 -26.20 -4.36
N GLN A 285 0.47 -26.19 -3.35
CA GLN A 285 0.27 -25.08 -2.43
C GLN A 285 1.56 -24.72 -1.67
N THR A 286 2.44 -25.68 -1.37
CA THR A 286 3.68 -25.43 -0.63
C THR A 286 4.70 -24.66 -1.48
N GLU A 287 4.82 -25.02 -2.76
CA GLU A 287 5.64 -24.27 -3.71
C GLU A 287 5.07 -22.86 -3.95
N PHE A 288 3.74 -22.72 -4.02
CA PHE A 288 3.06 -21.43 -4.11
C PHE A 288 3.31 -20.54 -2.89
N GLU A 289 3.15 -21.09 -1.69
CA GLU A 289 3.38 -20.37 -0.44
C GLU A 289 4.83 -19.86 -0.38
N LYS A 290 5.82 -20.69 -0.71
CA LYS A 290 7.22 -20.27 -0.75
C LYS A 290 7.47 -19.13 -1.74
N ALA A 291 6.77 -19.13 -2.87
CA ALA A 291 7.00 -18.17 -3.93
C ALA A 291 6.28 -16.83 -3.72
N TYR A 292 5.06 -16.85 -3.20
CA TYR A 292 4.23 -15.65 -3.07
C TYR A 292 3.95 -15.23 -1.63
N SER A 293 4.17 -16.06 -0.61
CA SER A 293 3.86 -15.69 0.79
C SER A 293 5.09 -15.21 1.55
N SER A 294 4.92 -14.19 2.39
CA SER A 294 5.91 -13.74 3.37
C SER A 294 5.24 -13.54 4.74
N GLU A 295 5.74 -14.23 5.76
CA GLU A 295 5.22 -14.09 7.13
C GLU A 295 5.78 -12.82 7.78
N LEU A 296 4.90 -11.98 8.33
CA LEU A 296 5.23 -10.79 9.10
C LEU A 296 5.07 -11.08 10.60
N ARG A 297 6.12 -11.61 11.22
CA ARG A 297 6.12 -11.92 12.66
C ARG A 297 6.31 -10.66 13.50
N ASP A 298 5.54 -10.56 14.60
CA ASP A 298 5.61 -9.49 15.60
C ASP A 298 5.36 -8.05 15.11
N PHE A 299 4.79 -7.89 13.91
CA PHE A 299 4.33 -6.60 13.40
C PHE A 299 3.20 -5.96 14.22
N ASN A 300 2.37 -6.76 14.91
CA ASN A 300 1.28 -6.25 15.74
C ASN A 300 1.70 -5.85 17.16
N SER A 301 2.95 -6.09 17.55
CA SER A 301 3.49 -5.71 18.85
C SER A 301 4.62 -4.70 18.65
N ALA A 302 5.81 -5.17 18.32
CA ALA A 302 6.97 -4.32 18.08
C ALA A 302 6.71 -3.34 16.93
N GLY A 303 6.04 -3.80 15.86
CA GLY A 303 5.72 -2.94 14.71
C GLY A 303 4.79 -1.76 15.04
N VAL A 304 3.86 -1.93 15.98
CA VAL A 304 2.96 -0.85 16.44
C VAL A 304 3.72 0.16 17.29
N VAL A 305 4.57 -0.33 18.20
CA VAL A 305 5.45 0.53 19.01
C VAL A 305 6.37 1.34 18.10
N ALA A 306 7.00 0.69 17.13
CA ALA A 306 7.89 1.31 16.15
C ALA A 306 7.17 2.40 15.34
N ALA A 307 5.98 2.08 14.82
CA ALA A 307 5.14 3.02 14.07
C ALA A 307 4.69 4.22 14.91
N ASN A 308 4.28 4.00 16.17
CA ASN A 308 3.94 5.10 17.08
C ASN A 308 5.14 6.01 17.35
N GLN A 309 6.33 5.44 17.42
CA GLN A 309 7.57 6.19 17.60
C GLN A 309 8.12 6.78 16.31
N GLY A 310 7.57 6.48 15.13
CA GLY A 310 8.13 6.89 13.85
C GLY A 310 9.53 6.33 13.60
N ILE A 311 9.83 5.12 14.07
CA ILE A 311 11.09 4.41 13.82
C ILE A 311 10.81 3.11 13.07
N PRO A 312 11.62 2.75 12.06
CA PRO A 312 11.45 1.47 11.39
C PRO A 312 11.91 0.32 12.29
N LEU A 313 11.39 -0.88 12.06
CA LEU A 313 11.77 -2.08 12.83
C LEU A 313 13.28 -2.34 12.81
N SER A 314 13.98 -2.00 11.72
CA SER A 314 15.44 -2.10 11.58
C SER A 314 16.22 -1.22 12.58
N LYS A 315 15.63 -0.13 13.07
CA LYS A 315 16.24 0.84 14.01
C LYS A 315 15.75 0.69 15.46
N MET A 316 14.95 -0.33 15.76
CA MET A 316 14.56 -0.64 17.13
C MET A 316 15.72 -1.23 17.96
N VAL A 317 16.58 -0.36 18.51
CA VAL A 317 17.78 -0.76 19.27
C VAL A 317 17.59 -0.76 20.79
N ARG A 318 16.59 -0.05 21.32
CA ARG A 318 16.30 0.07 22.75
C ARG A 318 15.47 -1.10 23.26
N ASN A 319 15.57 -1.39 24.55
CA ASN A 319 14.72 -2.39 25.23
C ASN A 319 13.36 -1.84 25.67
N VAL A 320 13.26 -0.51 25.79
CA VAL A 320 12.11 0.20 26.34
C VAL A 320 11.75 1.34 25.41
N TYR A 321 10.45 1.46 25.14
CA TYR A 321 9.85 2.52 24.33
C TYR A 321 8.66 3.12 25.09
N ILE A 322 8.39 4.39 24.84
CA ILE A 322 7.29 5.13 25.48
C ILE A 322 6.18 5.30 24.45
N VAL A 323 5.02 4.70 24.66
CA VAL A 323 3.85 4.86 23.79
C VAL A 323 2.81 5.65 24.57
N TYR A 324 2.63 6.92 24.22
CA TYR A 324 1.88 7.89 25.02
C TYR A 324 2.43 7.94 26.47
N ASN A 325 1.66 7.46 27.45
CA ASN A 325 2.06 7.43 28.86
C ASN A 325 2.49 6.04 29.35
N GLU A 326 2.56 5.06 28.43
CA GLU A 326 2.85 3.67 28.76
C GLU A 326 4.28 3.29 28.39
N THR A 327 4.92 2.52 29.26
CA THR A 327 6.27 1.99 29.04
C THR A 327 6.18 0.58 28.48
N ILE A 328 6.55 0.41 27.22
CA ILE A 328 6.48 -0.88 26.53
C ILE A 328 7.88 -1.49 26.42
N GLN A 329 8.02 -2.70 26.92
CA GLN A 329 9.24 -3.50 26.76
C GLN A 329 9.17 -4.34 25.50
N VAL A 330 10.22 -4.27 24.69
CA VAL A 330 10.38 -5.12 23.50
C VAL A 330 11.71 -5.85 23.62
N SER A 331 11.65 -7.18 23.71
CA SER A 331 12.84 -7.99 23.97
C SER A 331 13.84 -7.89 22.81
N LYS A 332 15.13 -8.09 23.09
CA LYS A 332 16.18 -8.11 22.05
C LYS A 332 15.86 -9.13 20.95
N GLU A 333 15.45 -10.34 21.34
CA GLU A 333 15.07 -11.41 20.42
C GLU A 333 13.91 -11.01 19.50
N GLN A 334 12.87 -10.34 20.03
CA GLN A 334 11.76 -9.84 19.23
C GLN A 334 12.22 -8.81 18.19
N ARG A 335 13.11 -7.88 18.61
CA ARG A 335 13.63 -6.81 17.73
C ARG A 335 14.48 -7.39 16.60
N GLU A 336 15.38 -8.33 16.92
CA GLU A 336 16.21 -9.00 15.92
C GLU A 336 15.36 -9.80 14.92
N LYS A 337 14.38 -10.57 15.39
CA LYS A 337 13.45 -11.30 14.50
C LYS A 337 12.64 -10.38 13.60
N CYS A 338 12.13 -9.26 14.13
CA CYS A 338 11.40 -8.27 13.33
C CYS A 338 12.28 -7.69 12.23
N LYS A 339 13.51 -7.30 12.59
CA LYS A 339 14.52 -6.77 11.65
C LYS A 339 14.81 -7.77 10.53
N GLU A 340 15.19 -9.01 10.88
CA GLU A 340 15.48 -10.06 9.89
C GLU A 340 14.27 -10.37 8.99
N THR A 341 13.06 -10.26 9.54
CA THR A 341 11.83 -10.53 8.79
C THR A 341 11.55 -9.42 7.77
N ILE A 342 11.67 -8.15 8.15
CA ILE A 342 11.43 -7.04 7.22
C ILE A 342 12.55 -6.92 6.18
N GLU A 343 13.81 -7.16 6.53
CA GLU A 343 14.93 -7.17 5.58
C GLU A 343 14.76 -8.27 4.54
N ARG A 344 14.38 -9.49 4.94
CA ARG A 344 14.07 -10.59 4.01
C ARG A 344 12.87 -10.31 3.11
N LEU A 345 11.85 -9.63 3.63
CA LEU A 345 10.72 -9.20 2.82
C LEU A 345 11.18 -8.18 1.76
N VAL A 346 11.93 -7.16 2.18
CA VAL A 346 12.45 -6.11 1.28
C VAL A 346 13.35 -6.69 0.18
N GLN A 347 14.15 -7.71 0.48
CA GLN A 347 14.98 -8.39 -0.54
C GLN A 347 14.18 -9.08 -1.65
N ARG A 348 12.88 -9.34 -1.44
CA ARG A 348 12.00 -9.95 -2.45
C ARG A 348 11.31 -8.91 -3.34
N LEU A 349 11.49 -7.61 -3.08
CA LEU A 349 10.92 -6.48 -3.81
C LEU A 349 12.03 -5.82 -4.65
#